data_AF-A0A7S2ZYN9-F1
#
_entry.id   AF-A0A7S2ZYN9-F1
#
_cell.length_a   1.000
_cell.length_b   1.000
_cell.length_c   1.000
_cell.angle_alpha   90.00
_cell.angle_beta   90.00
_cell.angle_gamma   90.00
#
_symmetry.space_group_name_H-M   'P 1'
#
loop_
_entity.id
_entity.type
_entity.pdbx_description
1 polymer ?
#
loop_
_entity_poly.entity_id
_entity_poly.type
_entity_poly.pdbx_seq_one_letter_code
_entity_poly.pdbx_strand_id
1 'polypeptide(L)'
;MAQVDACVVRKELAYEEKWRRFELGERKYGQQYSQVYFNRLNMMREQLKKAALQRWSSLQEDSIMERMVKAKDGVESVIVGILFKEMKLKPSILQEYAKHGAAMMPNPPRRAEKLYADESDMLILEDETGRIPLEFPEEREILKDLREEFLVSGLVVAVKGAKTKKGLFSVAGVCPVSVLPQPSPSIFEDDAYVCIVSGLCFGDETVNPLYADLLLETLKGAALADATENFKLAHVIVAGNSVCRAKDGSDKGEYLKSHKAIDRKAQDEAAFPVRELDRFLCGVASAIPLELMPGETDPVNYLLPQQAFHPCLIPDSTKFTSVHRSTNPSEFSLGGQLFLGTSGQNVDDYMR
;
A
#
# COMPACT_ATOMS: atom_id res chain seq x y z
N MET A 1 -39.63 36.83 18.14
CA MET A 1 -38.30 36.63 18.76
C MET A 1 -37.57 35.65 17.86
N ALA A 2 -36.56 36.12 17.13
CA ALA A 2 -35.75 35.25 16.29
C ALA A 2 -35.05 34.23 17.20
N GLN A 3 -35.26 32.95 16.91
CA GLN A 3 -34.53 31.86 17.52
C GLN A 3 -33.06 32.11 17.19
N VAL A 4 -32.24 32.38 18.21
CA VAL A 4 -30.80 32.50 18.02
C VAL A 4 -30.33 31.10 17.63
N ASP A 5 -29.96 30.92 16.37
CA ASP A 5 -29.33 29.70 15.89
C ASP A 5 -28.13 29.40 16.80
N ALA A 6 -28.22 28.32 17.56
CA ALA A 6 -27.16 27.93 18.48
C ALA A 6 -25.90 27.62 17.63
N CYS A 7 -24.79 28.28 17.94
CA CYS A 7 -23.50 27.97 17.34
C CYS A 7 -23.05 26.60 17.86
N VAL A 8 -23.31 25.54 17.09
CA VAL A 8 -22.87 24.18 17.43
C VAL A 8 -21.41 24.03 17.05
N VAL A 9 -20.59 23.65 18.02
CA VAL A 9 -19.14 23.44 17.84
C VAL A 9 -18.91 22.01 17.38
N ARG A 10 -18.06 21.84 16.37
CA ARG A 10 -17.66 20.50 15.88
C ARG A 10 -16.79 19.79 16.91
N LYS A 11 -16.90 18.47 16.94
CA LYS A 11 -16.07 17.61 17.79
C LYS A 11 -14.63 17.62 17.28
N GLU A 12 -13.70 17.93 18.16
CA GLU A 12 -12.26 17.90 17.88
C GLU A 12 -11.62 16.71 18.61
N LEU A 13 -10.65 16.07 17.95
CA LEU A 13 -9.88 14.97 18.50
C LEU A 13 -8.39 15.32 18.45
N ALA A 14 -7.65 14.93 19.47
CA ALA A 14 -6.20 15.12 19.50
C ALA A 14 -5.55 14.32 18.36
N TYR A 15 -4.76 15.00 17.53
CA TYR A 15 -4.01 14.40 16.43
C TYR A 15 -2.53 14.21 16.83
N GLU A 16 -2.00 13.02 16.59
CA GLU A 16 -0.59 12.70 16.75
C GLU A 16 -0.02 12.20 15.42
N GLU A 17 0.93 12.95 14.87
CA GLU A 17 1.60 12.64 13.61
C GLU A 17 2.57 11.46 13.77
N LYS A 18 2.37 10.38 13.00
CA LYS A 18 3.27 9.20 13.00
C LYS A 18 3.78 8.79 11.62
N TRP A 19 3.29 9.41 10.55
CA TRP A 19 3.56 9.03 9.17
C TRP A 19 4.97 9.43 8.71
N ARG A 20 5.67 10.32 9.44
CA ARG A 20 7.07 10.68 9.14
C ARG A 20 8.04 9.52 9.13
N ARG A 21 7.69 8.38 9.75
CA ARG A 21 8.48 7.14 9.62
C ARG A 21 8.61 6.63 8.18
N PHE A 22 7.75 7.10 7.27
CA PHE A 22 7.76 6.78 5.85
C PHE A 22 8.34 7.93 4.98
N GLU A 23 8.79 9.02 5.60
CA GLU A 23 9.51 10.06 4.88
C GLU A 23 10.88 9.53 4.44
N LEU A 24 11.19 9.77 3.17
CA LEU A 24 12.48 9.46 2.60
C LEU A 24 13.39 10.67 2.75
N GLY A 25 14.54 10.46 3.38
CA GLY A 25 15.64 11.43 3.36
C GLY A 25 16.32 11.50 1.99
N GLU A 26 17.64 11.64 1.99
CA GLU A 26 18.42 11.68 0.75
C GLU A 26 18.23 10.38 -0.07
N ARG A 27 17.73 10.52 -1.31
CA ARG A 27 17.47 9.37 -2.18
C ARG A 27 18.75 8.93 -2.89
N LYS A 28 19.22 7.72 -2.56
CA LYS A 28 20.37 7.09 -3.20
C LYS A 28 19.92 5.91 -4.06
N TYR A 29 20.01 6.06 -5.38
CA TYR A 29 19.57 5.05 -6.35
C TYR A 29 20.66 4.04 -6.76
N GLY A 30 21.84 4.10 -6.13
CA GLY A 30 22.95 3.19 -6.43
C GLY A 30 22.86 1.81 -5.76
N GLN A 31 21.93 1.61 -4.82
CA GLN A 31 21.77 0.35 -4.09
C GLN A 31 20.85 -0.62 -4.85
N GLN A 32 21.16 -1.92 -4.74
CA GLN A 32 20.33 -2.99 -5.31
C GLN A 32 19.21 -3.42 -4.34
N TYR A 33 18.12 -3.99 -4.86
CA TYR A 33 16.96 -4.43 -4.08
C TYR A 33 17.23 -5.61 -3.12
N SER A 34 18.36 -6.30 -3.24
CA SER A 34 18.71 -7.47 -2.40
C SER A 34 18.73 -7.14 -0.90
N GLN A 35 19.15 -5.92 -0.54
CA GLN A 35 19.24 -5.51 0.86
C GLN A 35 17.86 -5.44 1.54
N VAL A 36 16.80 -5.13 0.78
CA VAL A 36 15.43 -5.10 1.31
C VAL A 36 15.00 -6.49 1.76
N TYR A 37 15.27 -7.51 0.94
CA TYR A 37 14.94 -8.90 1.25
C TYR A 37 15.80 -9.45 2.40
N PHE A 38 17.10 -9.16 2.39
CA PHE A 38 18.00 -9.55 3.48
C PHE A 38 17.55 -8.99 4.84
N ASN A 39 17.27 -7.68 4.89
CA ASN A 39 16.80 -7.03 6.12
C ASN A 39 15.43 -7.61 6.56
N ARG A 40 14.50 -7.81 5.61
CA ARG A 40 13.18 -8.39 5.89
C ARG A 40 13.28 -9.77 6.52
N LEU A 41 14.08 -10.67 5.93
CA LEU A 41 14.28 -12.02 6.47
C LEU A 41 14.92 -11.98 7.86
N ASN A 42 15.96 -11.16 8.06
CA ASN A 42 16.64 -11.07 9.36
C ASN A 42 15.76 -10.52 10.47
N MET A 43 14.93 -9.51 10.18
CA MET A 43 14.00 -8.94 11.17
C MET A 43 12.91 -9.94 11.59
N MET A 44 12.46 -10.80 10.66
CA MET A 44 11.38 -11.74 10.92
C MET A 44 11.84 -13.12 11.39
N ARG A 45 13.13 -13.46 11.22
CA ARG A 45 13.66 -14.81 11.46
C ARG A 45 13.36 -15.32 12.86
N GLU A 46 13.77 -14.58 13.89
CA GLU A 46 13.61 -15.02 15.28
C GLU A 46 12.14 -15.11 15.72
N GLN A 47 11.29 -14.21 15.20
CA GLN A 47 9.85 -14.27 15.48
C GLN A 47 9.23 -15.52 14.84
N LEU A 48 9.60 -15.84 13.61
CA LEU A 48 9.12 -17.04 12.91
C LEU A 48 9.64 -18.33 13.54
N LYS A 49 10.88 -18.37 14.06
CA LYS A 49 11.37 -19.53 14.82
C LYS A 49 10.51 -19.80 16.04
N LYS A 50 10.20 -18.76 16.82
CA LYS A 50 9.33 -18.86 18.01
C LYS A 50 7.91 -19.29 17.62
N ALA A 51 7.35 -18.71 16.56
CA ALA A 51 6.03 -19.08 16.06
C ALA A 51 6.00 -20.54 15.58
N ALA A 52 7.05 -21.02 14.91
CA ALA A 52 7.16 -22.40 14.47
C ALA A 52 7.21 -23.39 15.65
N LEU A 53 8.00 -23.09 16.70
CA LEU A 53 8.05 -23.90 17.93
C LEU A 53 6.68 -23.94 18.65
N GLN A 54 5.95 -22.83 18.65
CA GLN A 54 4.60 -22.77 19.23
C GLN A 54 3.58 -23.54 18.39
N ARG A 55 3.65 -23.42 17.06
CA ARG A 55 2.71 -24.08 16.12
C ARG A 55 2.93 -25.59 16.05
N TRP A 56 4.18 -26.04 16.08
CA TRP A 56 4.55 -27.44 16.00
C TRP A 56 5.14 -27.89 17.35
N SER A 57 4.28 -28.25 18.30
CA SER A 57 4.69 -28.57 19.68
C SER A 57 5.65 -29.76 19.83
N SER A 58 5.72 -30.64 18.83
CA SER A 58 6.69 -31.75 18.77
C SER A 58 8.05 -31.36 18.18
N LEU A 59 8.19 -30.13 17.68
CA LEU A 59 9.41 -29.64 17.04
C LEU A 59 10.49 -29.35 18.08
N GLN A 60 11.68 -29.89 17.86
CA GLN A 60 12.87 -29.52 18.62
C GLN A 60 13.55 -28.31 17.98
N GLU A 61 14.21 -27.50 18.79
CA GLU A 61 14.91 -26.30 18.29
C GLU A 61 15.98 -26.64 17.25
N ASP A 62 16.69 -27.76 17.42
CA ASP A 62 17.69 -28.26 16.48
C ASP A 62 17.11 -28.68 15.12
N SER A 63 15.78 -28.90 15.03
CA SER A 63 15.09 -29.15 13.76
C SER A 63 14.92 -27.87 12.94
N ILE A 64 15.11 -26.69 13.53
CA ILE A 64 15.08 -25.40 12.84
C ILE A 64 16.46 -25.10 12.28
N MET A 65 16.57 -25.09 10.96
CA MET A 65 17.83 -24.84 10.29
C MET A 65 18.21 -23.36 10.40
N GLU A 66 19.44 -23.10 10.84
CA GLU A 66 20.00 -21.75 10.83
C GLU A 66 20.03 -21.17 9.40
N ARG A 67 20.33 -22.03 8.42
CA ARG A 67 20.41 -21.76 6.98
C ARG A 67 19.93 -22.98 6.21
N MET A 68 19.29 -22.78 5.07
CA MET A 68 18.68 -23.86 4.28
C MET A 68 19.70 -24.91 3.84
N VAL A 69 20.95 -24.51 3.56
CA VAL A 69 22.03 -25.42 3.15
C VAL A 69 22.33 -26.51 4.18
N LYS A 70 21.95 -26.31 5.45
CA LYS A 70 22.10 -27.31 6.52
C LYS A 70 21.03 -28.41 6.50
N ALA A 71 19.94 -28.22 5.76
CA ALA A 71 18.89 -29.22 5.62
C ALA A 71 19.42 -30.45 4.87
N LYS A 72 19.24 -31.64 5.48
CA LYS A 72 19.71 -32.92 4.95
C LYS A 72 18.58 -33.66 4.23
N ASP A 73 18.94 -34.43 3.22
CA ASP A 73 17.99 -35.24 2.45
C ASP A 73 17.28 -36.26 3.36
N GLY A 74 15.95 -36.29 3.29
CA GLY A 74 15.10 -37.21 4.05
C GLY A 74 14.97 -36.91 5.55
N VAL A 75 15.59 -35.83 6.05
CA VAL A 75 15.49 -35.42 7.46
C VAL A 75 14.45 -34.31 7.58
N GLU A 76 13.46 -34.51 8.45
CA GLU A 76 12.48 -33.47 8.77
C GLU A 76 13.17 -32.27 9.42
N SER A 77 12.89 -31.09 8.90
CA SER A 77 13.45 -29.82 9.35
C SER A 77 12.50 -28.66 9.08
N VAL A 78 12.79 -27.52 9.69
CA VAL A 78 12.12 -26.25 9.45
C VAL A 78 13.12 -25.27 8.86
N ILE A 79 12.74 -24.63 7.76
CA ILE A 79 13.53 -23.60 7.10
C ILE A 79 12.74 -22.29 7.16
N VAL A 80 13.39 -21.23 7.65
CA VAL A 80 12.84 -19.86 7.59
C VAL A 80 13.41 -19.18 6.35
N GLY A 81 12.54 -18.73 5.46
CA GLY A 81 12.95 -18.13 4.19
C GLY A 81 11.90 -17.20 3.61
N ILE A 82 12.23 -16.61 2.47
CA ILE A 82 11.34 -15.74 1.70
C ILE A 82 10.77 -16.53 0.54
N LEU A 83 9.46 -16.45 0.33
CA LEU A 83 8.82 -17.03 -0.84
C LEU A 83 9.12 -16.20 -2.08
N PHE A 84 9.43 -16.89 -3.17
CA PHE A 84 9.43 -16.39 -4.52
C PHE A 84 8.45 -17.24 -5.33
N LYS A 85 7.46 -16.59 -5.94
CA LYS A 85 6.48 -17.24 -6.82
C LYS A 85 6.89 -16.98 -8.26
N GLU A 86 7.37 -18.02 -8.93
CA GLU A 86 7.67 -17.96 -10.35
C GLU A 86 6.35 -18.08 -11.12
N MET A 87 5.90 -16.95 -11.68
CA MET A 87 4.62 -16.84 -12.39
C MET A 87 4.85 -16.72 -13.89
N LYS A 88 4.34 -17.67 -14.67
CA LYS A 88 4.61 -17.72 -16.13
C LYS A 88 3.92 -16.61 -16.91
N LEU A 89 2.76 -16.15 -16.43
CA LEU A 89 1.98 -15.08 -17.07
C LEU A 89 2.48 -13.68 -16.69
N LYS A 90 3.40 -13.57 -15.71
CA LYS A 90 3.96 -12.28 -15.30
C LYS A 90 4.84 -11.72 -16.43
N PRO A 91 4.63 -10.46 -16.85
CA PRO A 91 5.40 -9.87 -17.94
C PRO A 91 6.88 -9.76 -17.58
N SER A 92 7.73 -10.02 -18.57
CA SER A 92 9.18 -9.92 -18.44
C SER A 92 9.71 -8.82 -19.34
N ILE A 93 10.27 -7.78 -18.72
CA ILE A 93 10.89 -6.65 -19.43
C ILE A 93 11.98 -7.14 -20.39
N LEU A 94 12.73 -8.19 -20.02
CA LEU A 94 13.77 -8.76 -20.87
C LEU A 94 13.19 -9.44 -22.11
N GLN A 95 12.07 -10.17 -21.97
CA GLN A 95 11.39 -10.78 -23.11
C GLN A 95 10.74 -9.73 -24.02
N GLU A 96 10.17 -8.68 -23.43
CA GLU A 96 9.59 -7.56 -24.19
C GLU A 96 10.67 -6.81 -24.97
N TYR A 97 11.82 -6.54 -24.34
CA TYR A 97 12.98 -5.91 -24.97
C TYR A 97 13.55 -6.78 -26.10
N ALA A 98 13.65 -8.09 -25.91
CA ALA A 98 14.10 -9.00 -26.96
C ALA A 98 13.18 -9.01 -28.18
N LYS A 99 11.86 -8.80 -27.99
CA LYS A 99 10.86 -8.76 -29.07
C LYS A 99 10.81 -7.41 -29.79
N HIS A 100 10.88 -6.29 -29.06
CA HIS A 100 10.62 -4.95 -29.61
C HIS A 100 11.87 -4.07 -29.73
N GLY A 101 13.02 -4.53 -29.25
CA GLY A 101 14.30 -3.82 -29.29
C GLY A 101 14.35 -2.59 -28.38
N ALA A 102 15.44 -1.81 -28.51
CA ALA A 102 15.74 -0.65 -27.68
C ALA A 102 14.79 0.56 -27.85
N ALA A 103 13.91 0.53 -28.85
CA ALA A 103 12.91 1.58 -29.08
C ALA A 103 11.71 1.49 -28.11
N MET A 104 11.58 0.38 -27.37
CA MET A 104 10.54 0.24 -26.37
C MET A 104 10.80 1.16 -25.18
N MET A 105 9.89 2.10 -24.95
CA MET A 105 9.76 2.74 -23.65
C MET A 105 8.89 1.84 -22.77
N PRO A 106 9.44 1.24 -21.69
CA PRO A 106 8.64 0.42 -20.80
C PRO A 106 7.63 1.32 -20.08
N ASN A 107 6.35 1.20 -20.43
CA ASN A 107 5.28 1.75 -19.62
C ASN A 107 5.00 0.75 -18.48
N PRO A 108 4.84 1.23 -17.23
CA PRO A 108 4.40 0.34 -16.15
C PRO A 108 3.09 -0.34 -16.57
N PRO A 109 2.98 -1.68 -16.44
CA PRO A 109 1.72 -2.35 -16.73
C PRO A 109 0.63 -1.76 -15.85
N ARG A 110 -0.57 -1.55 -16.41
CA ARG A 110 -1.70 -1.00 -15.66
C ARG A 110 -2.04 -1.93 -14.51
N ARG A 111 -2.10 -1.35 -13.31
CA ARG A 111 -2.25 -2.09 -12.05
C ARG A 111 -3.59 -2.85 -11.89
N ALA A 112 -4.59 -2.63 -12.74
CA ALA A 112 -5.93 -3.19 -12.50
C ALA A 112 -6.38 -4.31 -13.45
N GLU A 113 -5.59 -4.67 -14.49
CA GLU A 113 -6.21 -5.32 -15.66
C GLU A 113 -5.87 -6.81 -15.87
N LYS A 114 -4.92 -7.42 -15.15
CA LYS A 114 -4.50 -8.81 -15.41
C LYS A 114 -4.09 -9.59 -14.15
N LEU A 115 -4.66 -10.78 -14.00
CA LEU A 115 -4.16 -11.82 -13.09
C LEU A 115 -2.93 -12.49 -13.70
N TYR A 116 -1.92 -12.75 -12.87
CA TYR A 116 -0.69 -13.44 -13.28
C TYR A 116 -0.56 -14.84 -12.70
N ALA A 117 -1.39 -15.19 -11.71
CA ALA A 117 -1.41 -16.51 -11.13
C ALA A 117 -1.92 -17.56 -12.13
N ASP A 118 -1.25 -18.70 -12.18
CA ASP A 118 -1.58 -19.86 -13.01
C ASP A 118 -1.32 -21.16 -12.23
N GLU A 119 -2.02 -22.24 -12.57
CA GLU A 119 -1.85 -23.55 -11.91
C GLU A 119 -0.44 -24.14 -12.09
N SER A 120 0.29 -23.68 -13.10
CA SER A 120 1.66 -24.13 -13.40
C SER A 120 2.76 -23.27 -12.78
N ASP A 121 2.38 -22.33 -11.91
CA ASP A 121 3.31 -21.51 -11.12
C ASP A 121 4.07 -22.36 -10.10
N MET A 122 5.27 -21.93 -9.75
CA MET A 122 6.11 -22.62 -8.76
C MET A 122 6.43 -21.73 -7.57
N LEU A 123 6.31 -22.29 -6.37
CA LEU A 123 6.76 -21.65 -5.14
C LEU A 123 8.17 -22.10 -4.81
N ILE A 124 9.05 -21.13 -4.57
CA ILE A 124 10.46 -21.33 -4.25
C ILE A 124 10.71 -20.63 -2.93
N LEU A 125 11.36 -21.32 -1.99
CA LEU A 125 11.83 -20.72 -0.75
C LEU A 125 13.28 -20.27 -0.91
N GLU A 126 13.59 -19.04 -0.55
CA GLU A 126 14.93 -18.44 -0.66
C GLU A 126 15.47 -18.01 0.73
N ASP A 127 16.77 -18.21 0.94
CA ASP A 127 17.53 -17.59 2.02
C ASP A 127 18.89 -17.09 1.48
N GLU A 128 19.76 -16.58 2.35
CA GLU A 128 21.11 -16.12 1.98
C GLU A 128 22.03 -17.23 1.42
N THR A 129 21.66 -18.50 1.51
CA THR A 129 22.46 -19.64 1.03
C THR A 129 21.96 -20.27 -0.26
N GLY A 130 20.71 -20.06 -0.64
CA GLY A 130 20.22 -20.58 -1.90
C GLY A 130 18.71 -20.53 -2.09
N ARG A 131 18.23 -21.44 -2.93
CA ARG A 131 16.83 -21.56 -3.33
C ARG A 131 16.44 -23.02 -3.33
N ILE A 132 15.24 -23.34 -2.84
CA ILE A 132 14.66 -24.68 -2.91
C ILE A 132 13.19 -24.60 -3.37
N PRO A 133 12.82 -25.27 -4.47
CA PRO A 133 11.42 -25.36 -4.86
C PRO A 133 10.61 -26.14 -3.83
N LEU A 134 9.40 -25.69 -3.56
CA LEU A 134 8.48 -26.31 -2.62
C LEU A 134 7.55 -27.28 -3.35
N GLU A 135 7.45 -28.50 -2.85
CA GLU A 135 6.53 -29.53 -3.33
C GLU A 135 5.43 -29.72 -2.29
N PHE A 136 4.21 -29.34 -2.63
CA PHE A 136 3.05 -29.49 -1.76
C PHE A 136 2.35 -30.82 -2.04
N PRO A 137 1.86 -31.54 -1.01
CA PRO A 137 1.03 -32.73 -1.19
C PRO A 137 -0.27 -32.41 -1.95
N GLU A 138 -0.81 -33.40 -2.65
CA GLU A 138 -2.11 -33.29 -3.34
C GLU A 138 -3.24 -32.94 -2.36
N GLU A 139 -3.20 -33.54 -1.16
CA GLU A 139 -4.09 -33.23 -0.05
C GLU A 139 -3.65 -31.93 0.65
N ARG A 140 -4.28 -30.82 0.28
CA ARG A 140 -3.93 -29.47 0.76
C ARG A 140 -4.40 -29.17 2.19
N GLU A 141 -4.61 -30.18 3.02
CA GLU A 141 -5.03 -29.99 4.41
C GLU A 141 -4.01 -29.17 5.23
N ILE A 142 -2.73 -29.28 4.87
CA ILE A 142 -1.61 -28.53 5.45
C ILE A 142 -1.69 -27.00 5.26
N LEU A 143 -2.59 -26.57 4.36
CA LEU A 143 -2.89 -25.18 4.01
C LEU A 143 -4.29 -24.76 4.50
N LYS A 144 -4.99 -25.55 5.32
CA LYS A 144 -6.32 -25.18 5.84
C LYS A 144 -6.34 -23.81 6.53
N ASP A 145 -5.25 -23.46 7.22
CA ASP A 145 -5.09 -22.15 7.88
C ASP A 145 -4.49 -21.07 6.97
N LEU A 146 -3.99 -21.44 5.77
CA LEU A 146 -3.39 -20.54 4.78
C LEU A 146 -3.84 -20.91 3.38
N ARG A 147 -4.78 -20.17 2.80
CA ARG A 147 -5.09 -20.34 1.38
C ARG A 147 -3.81 -20.16 0.55
N GLU A 148 -3.57 -21.07 -0.39
CA GLU A 148 -2.38 -21.03 -1.25
C GLU A 148 -2.29 -19.75 -2.08
N GLU A 149 -3.45 -19.22 -2.45
CA GLU A 149 -3.62 -17.89 -3.07
C GLU A 149 -2.92 -16.79 -2.27
N PHE A 150 -2.71 -17.01 -0.97
CA PHE A 150 -2.03 -16.06 -0.09
C PHE A 150 -0.52 -16.21 -0.05
N LEU A 151 0.06 -17.23 -0.68
CA LEU A 151 1.50 -17.46 -0.78
C LEU A 151 2.07 -16.67 -1.97
N VAL A 152 2.36 -15.40 -1.74
CA VAL A 152 2.91 -14.48 -2.76
C VAL A 152 4.41 -14.24 -2.58
N SER A 153 5.04 -13.74 -3.63
CA SER A 153 6.46 -13.35 -3.60
C SER A 153 6.75 -12.32 -2.51
N GLY A 154 7.83 -12.51 -1.75
CA GLY A 154 8.31 -11.59 -0.73
C GLY A 154 7.79 -11.87 0.69
N LEU A 155 6.88 -12.83 0.87
CA LEU A 155 6.45 -13.27 2.20
C LEU A 155 7.55 -14.06 2.90
N VAL A 156 7.81 -13.75 4.17
CA VAL A 156 8.72 -14.53 5.01
C VAL A 156 7.91 -15.55 5.80
N VAL A 157 8.29 -16.81 5.69
CA VAL A 157 7.57 -17.93 6.32
C VAL A 157 8.56 -18.93 6.90
N ALA A 158 8.11 -19.70 7.88
CA ALA A 158 8.78 -20.94 8.27
C ALA A 158 8.06 -22.12 7.60
N VAL A 159 8.82 -22.98 6.92
CA VAL A 159 8.30 -24.15 6.21
C VAL A 159 8.83 -25.41 6.88
N LYS A 160 7.93 -26.27 7.36
CA LYS A 160 8.24 -27.60 7.90
C LYS A 160 8.16 -28.62 6.78
N GLY A 161 9.13 -29.53 6.73
CA GLY A 161 9.16 -30.57 5.71
C GLY A 161 10.50 -31.30 5.65
N ALA A 162 10.75 -32.00 4.55
CA ALA A 162 12.01 -32.69 4.32
C ALA A 162 12.52 -32.43 2.91
N LYS A 163 13.84 -32.23 2.79
CA LYS A 163 14.50 -32.13 1.49
C LYS A 163 14.48 -33.50 0.80
N THR A 164 14.07 -33.54 -0.45
CA THR A 164 14.05 -34.75 -1.26
C THR A 164 15.37 -34.92 -2.02
N LYS A 165 15.68 -36.15 -2.43
CA LYS A 165 16.85 -36.44 -3.28
C LYS A 165 16.82 -35.73 -4.65
N LYS A 166 15.65 -35.24 -5.07
CA LYS A 166 15.46 -34.47 -6.30
C LYS A 166 15.79 -32.98 -6.13
N GLY A 167 16.19 -32.54 -4.93
CA GLY A 167 16.46 -31.13 -4.63
C GLY A 167 15.22 -30.29 -4.39
N LEU A 168 14.06 -30.91 -4.14
CA LEU A 168 12.81 -30.24 -3.75
C LEU A 168 12.65 -30.28 -2.23
N PHE A 169 11.80 -29.42 -1.68
CA PHE A 169 11.39 -29.49 -0.28
C PHE A 169 9.94 -29.96 -0.20
N SER A 170 9.73 -31.19 0.28
CA SER A 170 8.38 -31.74 0.47
C SER A 170 7.77 -31.11 1.71
N VAL A 171 6.71 -30.30 1.50
CA VAL A 171 6.11 -29.45 2.53
C VAL A 171 5.12 -30.25 3.37
N ALA A 172 5.34 -30.24 4.68
CA ALA A 172 4.42 -30.79 5.67
C ALA A 172 3.64 -29.70 6.45
N GLY A 173 4.09 -28.44 6.38
CA GLY A 173 3.36 -27.32 6.97
C GLY A 173 4.02 -25.98 6.73
N VAL A 174 3.20 -24.92 6.77
CA VAL A 174 3.65 -23.53 6.66
C VAL A 174 3.24 -22.77 7.92
N CYS A 175 4.14 -21.93 8.41
CA CYS A 175 3.91 -21.00 9.52
C CYS A 175 4.21 -19.58 9.04
N PRO A 176 3.18 -18.71 8.89
CA PRO A 176 3.37 -17.31 8.56
C PRO A 176 3.81 -16.52 9.79
N VAL A 177 4.17 -15.25 9.58
CA VAL A 177 4.48 -14.32 10.68
C VAL A 177 3.23 -14.13 11.53
N SER A 178 3.38 -14.23 12.86
CA SER A 178 2.30 -13.99 13.81
C SER A 178 1.86 -12.53 13.81
N VAL A 179 0.58 -12.28 14.12
CA VAL A 179 0.08 -10.93 14.36
C VAL A 179 0.83 -10.32 15.56
N LEU A 180 1.30 -9.08 15.41
CA LEU A 180 1.94 -8.36 16.50
C LEU A 180 0.91 -7.99 17.58
N PRO A 181 1.32 -7.89 18.86
CA PRO A 181 0.42 -7.44 19.93
C PRO A 181 -0.23 -6.11 19.58
N GLN A 182 -1.56 -6.05 19.63
CA GLN A 182 -2.33 -4.84 19.39
C GLN A 182 -2.62 -4.13 20.72
N PRO A 183 -2.35 -2.82 20.87
CA PRO A 183 -2.75 -2.08 22.06
C PRO A 183 -4.28 -2.02 22.17
N SER A 184 -4.79 -1.96 23.40
CA SER A 184 -6.22 -1.78 23.63
C SER A 184 -6.71 -0.45 23.04
N PRO A 185 -7.89 -0.42 22.38
CA PRO A 185 -8.43 0.80 21.82
C PRO A 185 -8.79 1.80 22.91
N SER A 186 -8.77 3.09 22.57
CA SER A 186 -9.22 4.16 23.46
C SER A 186 -10.75 4.11 23.63
N ILE A 187 -11.25 4.40 24.84
CA ILE A 187 -12.68 4.45 25.13
C ILE A 187 -13.14 5.90 25.03
N PHE A 188 -14.22 6.15 24.28
CA PHE A 188 -14.82 7.47 24.12
C PHE A 188 -16.16 7.52 24.86
N GLU A 189 -16.43 8.65 25.53
CA GLU A 189 -17.73 8.89 26.20
C GLU A 189 -18.85 9.15 25.18
N ASP A 190 -18.53 9.90 24.12
CA ASP A 190 -19.41 10.23 23.01
C ASP A 190 -18.84 9.70 21.68
N ASP A 191 -19.72 9.41 20.72
CA ASP A 191 -19.33 9.00 19.37
C ASP A 191 -18.56 10.09 18.62
N ALA A 192 -17.58 9.68 17.82
CA ALA A 192 -16.86 10.53 16.88
C ALA A 192 -16.71 9.79 15.55
N TYR A 193 -16.94 10.49 14.44
CA TYR A 193 -16.86 9.91 13.11
C TYR A 193 -15.64 10.41 12.35
N VAL A 194 -15.14 9.54 11.48
CA VAL A 194 -14.09 9.83 10.50
C VAL A 194 -14.63 9.50 9.12
N CYS A 195 -14.60 10.46 8.20
CA CYS A 195 -14.97 10.22 6.82
C CYS A 195 -13.72 9.76 6.05
N ILE A 196 -13.81 8.62 5.36
CA ILE A 196 -12.75 8.14 4.47
C ILE A 196 -13.27 8.20 3.05
N VAL A 197 -12.56 8.90 2.19
CA VAL A 197 -12.83 9.01 0.76
C VAL A 197 -11.56 8.71 -0.03
N SER A 198 -11.69 8.08 -1.19
CA SER A 198 -10.57 7.79 -2.10
C SER A 198 -11.07 7.87 -3.53
N GLY A 199 -10.16 8.03 -4.50
CA GLY A 199 -10.55 7.99 -5.91
C GLY A 199 -11.45 9.16 -6.33
N LEU A 200 -11.21 10.36 -5.77
CA LEU A 200 -11.91 11.58 -6.20
C LEU A 200 -11.65 11.87 -7.68
N CYS A 201 -10.48 11.47 -8.19
CA CYS A 201 -10.13 11.47 -9.61
C CYS A 201 -10.45 12.80 -10.32
N PHE A 202 -10.19 13.95 -9.68
CA PHE A 202 -10.42 15.27 -10.29
C PHE A 202 -9.78 15.35 -11.68
N GLY A 203 -10.52 15.89 -12.65
CA GLY A 203 -10.09 15.99 -14.05
C GLY A 203 -10.29 14.71 -14.88
N ASP A 204 -10.87 13.65 -14.32
CA ASP A 204 -11.33 12.50 -15.10
C ASP A 204 -12.68 12.83 -15.76
N GLU A 205 -12.77 12.67 -17.09
CA GLU A 205 -13.98 12.96 -17.86
C GLU A 205 -15.14 12.01 -17.55
N THR A 206 -14.85 10.86 -16.93
CA THR A 206 -15.86 9.87 -16.53
C THR A 206 -16.48 10.17 -15.16
N VAL A 207 -15.89 11.08 -14.39
CA VAL A 207 -16.34 11.44 -13.04
C VAL A 207 -17.26 12.65 -13.11
N ASN A 208 -18.46 12.53 -12.52
CA ASN A 208 -19.39 13.65 -12.44
C ASN A 208 -18.94 14.63 -11.33
N PRO A 209 -18.63 15.90 -11.65
CA PRO A 209 -18.14 16.87 -10.68
C PRO A 209 -19.14 17.16 -9.55
N LEU A 210 -20.45 16.98 -9.80
CA LEU A 210 -21.50 17.21 -8.81
C LEU A 210 -21.32 16.36 -7.55
N TYR A 211 -20.70 15.18 -7.65
CA TYR A 211 -20.49 14.31 -6.48
C TYR A 211 -19.48 14.92 -5.50
N ALA A 212 -18.45 15.59 -5.99
CA ALA A 212 -17.49 16.28 -5.13
C ALA A 212 -18.14 17.47 -4.43
N ASP A 213 -18.96 18.25 -5.15
CA ASP A 213 -19.71 19.37 -4.58
C ASP A 213 -20.73 18.90 -3.52
N LEU A 214 -21.48 17.84 -3.81
CA LEU A 214 -22.44 17.27 -2.86
C LEU A 214 -21.74 16.72 -1.60
N LEU A 215 -20.60 16.06 -1.77
CA LEU A 215 -19.77 15.61 -0.65
C LEU A 215 -19.31 16.80 0.18
N LEU A 216 -18.79 17.86 -0.46
CA LEU A 216 -18.33 19.07 0.22
C LEU A 216 -19.44 19.71 1.06
N GLU A 217 -20.63 19.88 0.49
CA GLU A 217 -21.79 20.45 1.19
C GLU A 217 -22.26 19.54 2.34
N THR A 218 -22.18 18.23 2.16
CA THR A 218 -22.49 17.25 3.21
C THR A 218 -21.49 17.34 4.37
N LEU A 219 -20.18 17.38 4.07
CA LEU A 219 -19.12 17.53 5.06
C LEU A 219 -19.31 18.85 5.84
N LYS A 220 -19.61 19.96 5.14
CA LYS A 220 -19.89 21.25 5.79
C LYS A 220 -21.18 21.26 6.63
N GLY A 221 -22.12 20.37 6.34
CA GLY A 221 -23.38 20.22 7.07
C GLY A 221 -24.56 20.98 6.49
N ALA A 222 -24.44 21.44 5.25
CA ALA A 222 -25.50 22.15 4.56
C ALA A 222 -26.55 21.20 3.94
N ALA A 223 -26.21 19.92 3.72
CA ALA A 223 -27.03 19.00 2.93
C ALA A 223 -27.89 18.00 3.75
N LEU A 224 -27.73 17.91 5.08
CA LEU A 224 -28.41 16.91 5.91
C LEU A 224 -29.52 17.53 6.76
N ALA A 225 -30.67 16.84 6.82
CA ALA A 225 -31.86 17.27 7.56
C ALA A 225 -31.67 17.23 9.09
N ASP A 226 -30.70 16.46 9.59
CA ASP A 226 -30.31 16.42 11.00
C ASP A 226 -28.87 16.89 11.15
N ALA A 227 -28.71 18.19 11.40
CA ALA A 227 -27.39 18.83 11.48
C ALA A 227 -26.55 18.29 12.65
N THR A 228 -27.18 17.72 13.69
CA THR A 228 -26.53 17.38 14.96
C THR A 228 -25.48 16.28 14.84
N GLU A 229 -25.74 15.23 14.07
CA GLU A 229 -24.79 14.12 13.85
C GLU A 229 -23.57 14.56 13.03
N ASN A 230 -23.73 15.53 12.12
CA ASN A 230 -22.59 15.99 11.32
C ASN A 230 -21.54 16.74 12.15
N PHE A 231 -21.91 17.30 13.31
CA PHE A 231 -20.95 17.91 14.22
C PHE A 231 -20.07 16.88 14.95
N LYS A 232 -20.44 15.59 14.94
CA LYS A 232 -19.61 14.49 15.45
C LYS A 232 -18.55 14.03 14.45
N LEU A 233 -18.62 14.48 13.18
CA LEU A 233 -17.58 14.23 12.19
C LEU A 233 -16.35 15.08 12.53
N ALA A 234 -15.31 14.41 13.01
CA ALA A 234 -14.12 15.04 13.59
C ALA A 234 -12.94 15.12 12.60
N HIS A 235 -12.93 14.29 11.55
CA HIS A 235 -11.80 14.21 10.63
C HIS A 235 -12.21 13.65 9.26
N VAL A 236 -11.51 14.08 8.20
CA VAL A 236 -11.66 13.56 6.84
C VAL A 236 -10.33 12.99 6.36
N ILE A 237 -10.33 11.81 5.75
CA ILE A 237 -9.16 11.17 5.17
C ILE A 237 -9.38 11.03 3.67
N VAL A 238 -8.53 11.64 2.86
CA VAL A 238 -8.46 11.47 1.41
C VAL A 238 -7.36 10.45 1.11
N ALA A 239 -7.74 9.20 0.85
CA ALA A 239 -6.87 8.04 0.70
C ALA A 239 -6.46 7.78 -0.76
N GLY A 240 -5.79 8.75 -1.37
CA GLY A 240 -5.15 8.63 -2.68
C GLY A 240 -6.08 8.59 -3.89
N ASN A 241 -5.46 8.65 -5.06
CA ASN A 241 -6.10 8.79 -6.37
C ASN A 241 -7.01 10.03 -6.39
N SER A 242 -6.46 11.14 -5.92
CA SER A 242 -7.18 12.40 -5.76
C SER A 242 -7.36 13.10 -7.10
N VAL A 243 -6.37 13.04 -7.98
CA VAL A 243 -6.44 13.54 -9.36
C VAL A 243 -6.40 12.41 -10.38
N CYS A 244 -6.93 12.66 -11.57
CA CYS A 244 -6.88 11.73 -12.68
C CYS A 244 -5.42 11.45 -13.11
N ARG A 245 -5.19 10.26 -13.69
CA ARG A 245 -3.91 9.96 -14.31
C ARG A 245 -3.71 10.91 -15.50
N ALA A 246 -2.54 11.53 -15.59
CA ALA A 246 -2.18 12.29 -16.78
C ALA A 246 -2.35 11.41 -18.02
N LYS A 247 -3.20 11.84 -18.97
CA LYS A 247 -3.44 11.11 -20.21
C LYS A 247 -2.10 10.75 -20.84
N ASP A 248 -1.96 9.50 -21.27
CA ASP A 248 -0.81 9.08 -22.05
C ASP A 248 -0.87 9.80 -23.40
N GLY A 249 -0.30 11.01 -23.44
CA GLY A 249 0.00 11.67 -24.69
C GLY A 249 0.82 10.68 -25.51
N SER A 250 0.33 10.36 -26.70
CA SER A 250 0.99 9.54 -27.71
C SER A 250 2.42 10.00 -28.05
N ASP A 251 2.83 11.19 -27.57
CA ASP A 251 4.09 11.84 -27.86
C ASP A 251 5.02 12.05 -26.65
N LYS A 252 4.85 11.34 -25.52
CA LYS A 252 5.82 11.43 -24.40
C LYS A 252 7.27 11.16 -24.84
N GLY A 253 7.47 10.38 -25.91
CA GLY A 253 8.79 10.12 -26.51
C GLY A 253 9.38 11.29 -27.34
N GLU A 254 8.57 12.26 -27.76
CA GLU A 254 9.02 13.45 -28.51
C GLU A 254 9.33 14.64 -27.61
N TYR A 255 8.58 14.83 -26.52
CA TYR A 255 8.79 15.94 -25.58
C TYR A 255 10.13 15.84 -24.82
N LEU A 256 10.51 14.62 -24.41
CA LEU A 256 11.82 14.34 -23.79
C LEU A 256 12.99 14.54 -24.77
N LYS A 257 12.75 14.46 -26.09
CA LYS A 257 13.77 14.64 -27.12
C LYS A 257 13.96 16.09 -27.57
N SER A 258 12.98 16.96 -27.36
CA SER A 258 12.96 18.27 -28.02
C SER A 258 13.38 19.46 -27.15
N HIS A 259 13.55 19.31 -25.83
CA HIS A 259 13.81 20.43 -24.89
C HIS A 259 12.89 21.66 -25.09
N LYS A 260 11.76 21.50 -25.78
CA LYS A 260 10.84 22.60 -26.07
C LYS A 260 10.04 22.90 -24.81
N ALA A 261 9.99 24.18 -24.45
CA ALA A 261 9.13 24.63 -23.37
C ALA A 261 7.68 24.23 -23.68
N ILE A 262 7.00 23.62 -22.70
CA ILE A 262 5.57 23.31 -22.79
C ILE A 262 4.84 24.64 -22.88
N ASP A 263 3.95 24.80 -23.87
CA ASP A 263 3.14 26.01 -24.00
C ASP A 263 2.23 26.19 -22.77
N ARG A 264 1.95 27.45 -22.43
CA ARG A 264 1.20 27.84 -21.23
C ARG A 264 -0.17 27.17 -21.15
N LYS A 265 -0.85 27.01 -22.29
CA LYS A 265 -2.14 26.33 -22.37
C LYS A 265 -2.05 24.86 -21.90
N ALA A 266 -1.05 24.13 -22.37
CA ALA A 266 -0.85 22.73 -22.00
C ALA A 266 -0.42 22.60 -20.52
N GLN A 267 0.34 23.56 -19.99
CA GLN A 267 0.64 23.61 -18.55
C GLN A 267 -0.64 23.85 -17.73
N ASP A 268 -1.50 24.77 -18.16
CA ASP A 268 -2.78 25.06 -17.50
C ASP A 268 -3.73 23.87 -17.51
N GLU A 269 -3.81 23.13 -18.63
CA GLU A 269 -4.60 21.90 -18.73
C GLU A 269 -4.06 20.80 -17.80
N ALA A 270 -2.74 20.61 -17.74
CA ALA A 270 -2.12 19.63 -16.84
C ALA A 270 -2.27 19.98 -15.35
N ALA A 271 -2.31 21.27 -15.01
CA ALA A 271 -2.48 21.74 -13.64
C ALA A 271 -3.95 21.78 -13.18
N PHE A 272 -4.91 21.78 -14.12
CA PHE A 272 -6.34 21.89 -13.82
C PHE A 272 -6.84 20.87 -12.77
N PRO A 273 -6.57 19.56 -12.90
CA PRO A 273 -6.97 18.55 -11.90
C PRO A 273 -6.54 18.88 -10.47
N VAL A 274 -5.30 19.37 -10.33
CA VAL A 274 -4.69 19.68 -9.03
C VAL A 274 -5.30 20.96 -8.44
N ARG A 275 -5.65 21.95 -9.29
CA ARG A 275 -6.36 23.17 -8.85
C ARG A 275 -7.76 22.85 -8.32
N GLU A 276 -8.50 21.95 -8.98
CA GLU A 276 -9.82 21.53 -8.49
C GLU A 276 -9.72 20.80 -7.15
N LEU A 277 -8.72 19.91 -7.02
CA LEU A 277 -8.42 19.27 -5.74
C LEU A 277 -8.12 20.31 -4.65
N ASP A 278 -7.26 21.29 -4.91
CA ASP A 278 -6.93 22.32 -3.92
C ASP A 278 -8.16 23.12 -3.47
N ARG A 279 -9.07 23.45 -4.39
CA ARG A 279 -10.34 24.11 -4.05
C ARG A 279 -11.23 23.25 -3.16
N PHE A 280 -11.38 21.97 -3.49
CA PHE A 280 -12.15 21.02 -2.70
C PHE A 280 -11.56 20.89 -1.28
N LEU A 281 -10.25 20.66 -1.18
CA LEU A 281 -9.55 20.52 0.09
C LEU A 281 -9.63 21.78 0.94
N CYS A 282 -9.43 22.96 0.36
CA CYS A 282 -9.63 24.26 1.02
C CYS A 282 -11.07 24.40 1.55
N GLY A 283 -12.05 23.99 0.74
CA GLY A 283 -13.44 23.95 1.14
C GLY A 283 -13.70 23.05 2.36
N VAL A 284 -13.14 21.84 2.38
CA VAL A 284 -13.25 20.92 3.53
C VAL A 284 -12.53 21.47 4.75
N ALA A 285 -11.28 21.93 4.58
CA ALA A 285 -10.42 22.44 5.63
C ALA A 285 -10.98 23.66 6.36
N SER A 286 -11.84 24.43 5.69
CA SER A 286 -12.57 25.55 6.29
C SER A 286 -13.56 25.12 7.38
N ALA A 287 -13.93 23.83 7.44
CA ALA A 287 -14.91 23.29 8.38
C ALA A 287 -14.38 22.11 9.21
N ILE A 288 -13.55 21.24 8.63
CA ILE A 288 -13.12 19.98 9.27
C ILE A 288 -11.63 19.75 8.97
N PRO A 289 -10.81 19.35 9.98
CA PRO A 289 -9.46 18.86 9.74
C PRO A 289 -9.43 17.67 8.78
N LEU A 290 -8.40 17.61 7.94
CA LEU A 290 -8.27 16.54 6.96
C LEU A 290 -6.83 16.04 6.79
N GLU A 291 -6.73 14.81 6.34
CA GLU A 291 -5.51 14.09 6.00
C GLU A 291 -5.51 13.77 4.50
N LEU A 292 -4.51 14.23 3.77
CA LEU A 292 -4.32 13.97 2.34
C LEU A 292 -3.17 12.98 2.13
N MET A 293 -3.53 11.75 1.78
CA MET A 293 -2.59 10.70 1.40
C MET A 293 -2.54 10.57 -0.13
N PRO A 294 -1.36 10.47 -0.76
CA PRO A 294 -1.24 10.33 -2.21
C PRO A 294 -1.48 8.89 -2.69
N GLY A 295 -1.96 8.73 -3.92
CA GLY A 295 -2.16 7.45 -4.60
C GLY A 295 -1.32 7.29 -5.88
N GLU A 296 -1.71 6.33 -6.72
CA GLU A 296 -0.98 5.99 -7.95
C GLU A 296 -1.05 7.07 -9.03
N THR A 297 -2.19 7.75 -9.12
CA THR A 297 -2.45 8.74 -10.17
C THR A 297 -2.02 10.16 -9.76
N ASP A 298 -1.68 10.35 -8.49
CA ASP A 298 -1.32 11.64 -7.93
C ASP A 298 0.10 12.08 -8.31
N PRO A 299 0.36 13.40 -8.42
CA PRO A 299 1.63 13.97 -8.88
C PRO A 299 2.74 13.92 -7.80
N VAL A 300 3.04 12.71 -7.31
CA VAL A 300 4.11 12.42 -6.36
C VAL A 300 5.05 11.33 -6.93
N ASN A 301 6.01 10.86 -6.15
CA ASN A 301 6.82 9.71 -6.60
C ASN A 301 5.97 8.44 -6.76
N TYR A 302 6.32 7.65 -7.77
CA TYR A 302 5.61 6.41 -8.11
C TYR A 302 5.91 5.25 -7.15
N LEU A 303 7.15 5.15 -6.66
CA LEU A 303 7.59 4.07 -5.77
C LEU A 303 7.09 4.29 -4.34
N LEU A 304 6.73 3.21 -3.65
CA LEU A 304 6.48 3.24 -2.21
C LEU A 304 7.81 3.36 -1.42
N PRO A 305 7.84 4.13 -0.32
CA PRO A 305 6.75 5.00 0.16
C PRO A 305 6.59 6.27 -0.70
N GLN A 306 5.37 6.58 -1.10
CA GLN A 306 5.05 7.81 -1.80
C GLN A 306 5.08 8.99 -0.82
N GLN A 307 5.78 10.05 -1.19
CA GLN A 307 5.96 11.22 -0.32
C GLN A 307 4.75 12.15 -0.41
N ALA A 308 4.55 12.94 0.65
CA ALA A 308 3.46 13.90 0.74
C ALA A 308 3.40 14.87 -0.45
N PHE A 309 2.20 15.34 -0.79
CA PHE A 309 1.99 16.39 -1.79
C PHE A 309 2.85 17.60 -1.48
N HIS A 310 3.60 18.10 -2.46
CA HIS A 310 4.38 19.32 -2.28
C HIS A 310 3.44 20.53 -2.09
N PRO A 311 3.73 21.48 -1.17
CA PRO A 311 2.85 22.62 -0.90
C PRO A 311 2.52 23.48 -2.13
N CYS A 312 3.43 23.55 -3.11
CA CYS A 312 3.20 24.30 -4.35
C CYS A 312 2.06 23.75 -5.22
N LEU A 313 1.67 22.49 -5.01
CA LEU A 313 0.55 21.87 -5.72
C LEU A 313 -0.80 22.27 -5.13
N ILE A 314 -0.84 22.54 -3.82
CA ILE A 314 -2.06 22.85 -3.07
C ILE A 314 -1.89 24.12 -2.21
N PRO A 315 -1.59 25.27 -2.85
CA PRO A 315 -1.26 26.52 -2.15
C PRO A 315 -2.40 27.09 -1.30
N ASP A 316 -3.66 26.83 -1.63
CA ASP A 316 -4.80 27.35 -0.85
C ASP A 316 -5.07 26.50 0.39
N SER A 317 -5.03 25.18 0.26
CA SER A 317 -5.23 24.25 1.37
C SER A 317 -4.12 24.33 2.41
N THR A 318 -2.88 24.56 1.98
CA THR A 318 -1.72 24.65 2.88
C THR A 318 -1.71 25.88 3.79
N LYS A 319 -2.64 26.83 3.58
CA LYS A 319 -2.88 27.94 4.51
C LYS A 319 -3.54 27.48 5.81
N PHE A 320 -4.20 26.32 5.81
CA PHE A 320 -4.85 25.73 6.98
C PHE A 320 -3.89 24.79 7.71
N THR A 321 -3.71 25.02 9.01
CA THR A 321 -2.91 24.11 9.87
C THR A 321 -3.60 22.77 10.13
N SER A 322 -4.89 22.67 9.81
CA SER A 322 -5.74 21.48 9.92
C SER A 322 -5.66 20.56 8.70
N VAL A 323 -4.84 20.90 7.69
CA VAL A 323 -4.56 20.05 6.52
C VAL A 323 -3.24 19.32 6.73
N HIS A 324 -3.34 18.03 7.00
CA HIS A 324 -2.21 17.13 7.12
C HIS A 324 -1.89 16.50 5.76
N ARG A 325 -0.64 16.60 5.33
CA ARG A 325 -0.16 16.03 4.07
C ARG A 325 0.71 14.83 4.40
N SER A 326 0.14 13.63 4.44
CA SER A 326 0.88 12.42 4.77
C SER A 326 1.49 11.74 3.55
N THR A 327 2.38 10.80 3.86
CA THR A 327 2.93 9.82 2.92
C THR A 327 1.92 8.72 2.61
N ASN A 328 2.17 7.90 1.58
CA ASN A 328 1.54 6.59 1.42
C ASN A 328 2.63 5.51 1.52
N PRO A 329 2.60 4.61 2.52
CA PRO A 329 1.59 4.46 3.58
C PRO A 329 1.55 5.63 4.57
N SER A 330 0.45 5.76 5.32
CA SER A 330 0.26 6.76 6.38
C SER A 330 -0.07 6.11 7.71
N GLU A 331 0.53 6.60 8.80
CA GLU A 331 0.22 6.23 10.19
C GLU A 331 -0.01 7.51 11.02
N PHE A 332 -1.05 7.56 11.83
CA PHE A 332 -1.28 8.66 12.76
C PHE A 332 -2.20 8.21 13.91
N SER A 333 -2.26 8.98 14.99
CA SER A 333 -3.26 8.78 16.04
C SER A 333 -4.29 9.89 16.04
N LEU A 334 -5.56 9.52 16.20
CA LEU A 334 -6.66 10.45 16.34
C LEU A 334 -7.48 10.07 17.59
N GLY A 335 -7.54 10.96 18.57
CA GLY A 335 -8.21 10.70 19.85
C GLY A 335 -7.62 9.50 20.62
N GLY A 336 -6.32 9.22 20.45
CA GLY A 336 -5.67 8.04 21.05
C GLY A 336 -5.92 6.72 20.31
N GLN A 337 -6.69 6.72 19.21
CA GLN A 337 -6.83 5.56 18.34
C GLN A 337 -5.76 5.60 17.24
N LEU A 338 -5.11 4.47 16.95
CA LEU A 338 -4.08 4.38 15.91
C LEU A 338 -4.74 4.04 14.56
N PHE A 339 -4.39 4.81 13.53
CA PHE A 339 -4.76 4.60 12.14
C PHE A 339 -3.51 4.27 11.33
N LEU A 340 -3.59 3.23 10.50
CA LEU A 340 -2.57 2.85 9.51
C LEU A 340 -3.30 2.52 8.21
N GLY A 341 -2.92 3.17 7.11
CA GLY A 341 -3.59 3.01 5.82
C GLY A 341 -2.65 3.13 4.63
N THR A 342 -3.11 2.62 3.50
CA THR A 342 -2.47 2.74 2.18
C THR A 342 -3.50 3.18 1.15
N SER A 343 -3.06 3.70 0.01
CA SER A 343 -3.93 4.07 -1.11
C SER A 343 -4.32 2.86 -2.00
N GLY A 344 -4.35 1.65 -1.44
CA GLY A 344 -4.82 0.42 -2.12
C GLY A 344 -3.82 -0.32 -3.02
N GLN A 345 -2.76 0.34 -3.50
CA GLN A 345 -1.81 -0.23 -4.49
C GLN A 345 -1.20 -1.58 -4.07
N ASN A 346 -0.93 -1.77 -2.77
CA ASN A 346 -0.41 -3.01 -2.21
C ASN A 346 -1.44 -4.16 -2.27
N VAL A 347 -2.73 -3.84 -2.10
CA VAL A 347 -3.82 -4.80 -2.25
C VAL A 347 -4.04 -5.11 -3.72
N ASP A 348 -4.02 -4.10 -4.60
CA ASP A 348 -4.11 -4.31 -6.04
C ASP A 348 -2.98 -5.19 -6.57
N ASP A 349 -1.74 -4.98 -6.10
CA ASP A 349 -0.60 -5.82 -6.46
C ASP A 349 -0.70 -7.25 -5.87
N TYR A 350 -1.39 -7.42 -4.75
CA TYR A 350 -1.64 -8.74 -4.15
C TYR A 350 -2.73 -9.53 -4.88
N MET A 351 -3.73 -8.84 -5.41
CA MET A 351 -4.86 -9.45 -6.12
C MET A 351 -4.53 -9.85 -7.57
N ARG A 352 -3.35 -9.48 -8.10
CA ARG A 352 -2.84 -9.93 -9.40
C ARG A 352 -2.11 -11.24 -9.30
#